data_AF-A0A3D0HLS4-F1
#
_entry.id   AF-A0A3D0HLS4-F1
#
_cell.length_a   1.000
_cell.length_b   1.000
_cell.length_c   1.000
_cell.angle_alpha   90.00
_cell.angle_beta   90.00
_cell.angle_gamma   90.00
#
_symmetry.space_group_name_H-M   'P 1'
#
loop_
_entity.id
_entity.type
_entity.pdbx_description
1 polymer ?
#
loop_
_entity_poly.entity_id
_entity_poly.type
_entity_poly.pdbx_seq_one_letter_code
_entity_poly.pdbx_strand_id
1 'polypeptide(L)'
;MTKFYNRELSWLGFNYRVLSEARDKNIPLMERLKFLSITASNLDEFFMIRVASLKDMVHAKYTKKDIAGLTPKEQLEIISTGTHELVEKQYNTYNRSFLPALKHNGLTIVTQYESLNAEQAEYVDRYFMREVYPVLTPMAVD
;
A
#
# COMPACT_ATOMS: atom_id res chain seq x y z
N MET A 1 -21.28 -23.21 15.46
CA MET A 1 -20.34 -22.77 14.41
C MET A 1 -21.00 -21.66 13.62
N THR A 2 -20.47 -20.44 13.64
CA THR A 2 -20.96 -19.34 12.81
C THR A 2 -20.73 -19.69 11.33
N LYS A 3 -21.80 -19.63 10.52
CA LYS A 3 -21.82 -20.04 9.10
C LYS A 3 -21.29 -18.95 8.15
N PHE A 4 -20.88 -17.79 8.69
CA PHE A 4 -20.52 -16.60 7.93
C PHE A 4 -19.06 -16.21 8.20
N TYR A 5 -18.31 -15.96 7.12
CA TYR A 5 -16.94 -15.49 7.19
C TYR A 5 -16.92 -13.98 7.50
N ASN A 6 -15.93 -13.50 8.25
CA ASN A 6 -15.83 -12.07 8.57
C ASN A 6 -15.66 -11.24 7.29
N ARG A 7 -16.37 -10.11 7.25
CA ARG A 7 -16.41 -9.22 6.08
C ARG A 7 -15.04 -8.60 5.78
N GLU A 8 -14.32 -8.23 6.82
CA GLU A 8 -13.05 -7.50 6.69
C GLU A 8 -11.94 -8.43 6.20
N LEU A 9 -11.91 -9.69 6.67
CA LEU A 9 -11.05 -10.72 6.09
C LEU A 9 -11.41 -11.05 4.64
N SER A 10 -12.71 -11.07 4.30
CA SER A 10 -13.15 -11.25 2.90
C SER A 10 -12.62 -10.13 2.01
N TRP A 11 -12.63 -8.89 2.51
CA TRP A 11 -12.11 -7.73 1.81
C TRP A 11 -10.59 -7.83 1.61
N LEU A 12 -9.83 -8.16 2.66
CA LEU A 12 -8.39 -8.39 2.54
C LEU A 12 -8.09 -9.52 1.55
N GLY A 13 -8.87 -10.60 1.57
CA GLY A 13 -8.78 -11.70 0.60
C GLY A 13 -9.06 -11.26 -0.84
N PHE A 14 -9.97 -10.30 -1.06
CA PHE A 14 -10.15 -9.67 -2.36
C PHE A 14 -8.89 -8.89 -2.78
N ASN A 15 -8.36 -8.03 -1.91
CA ASN A 15 -7.18 -7.24 -2.25
C ASN A 15 -5.93 -8.11 -2.49
N TYR A 16 -5.84 -9.26 -1.81
CA TYR A 16 -4.83 -10.29 -2.10
C TYR A 16 -4.95 -10.89 -3.50
N ARG A 17 -6.16 -11.09 -4.02
CA ARG A 17 -6.35 -11.54 -5.41
C ARG A 17 -5.88 -10.48 -6.39
N VAL A 18 -6.19 -9.20 -6.15
CA VAL A 18 -5.67 -8.10 -6.97
C VAL A 18 -4.14 -8.05 -6.94
N LEU A 19 -3.50 -8.27 -5.77
CA LEU A 19 -2.05 -8.36 -5.66
C LEU A 19 -1.47 -9.56 -6.43
N SER A 20 -2.26 -10.63 -6.58
CA SER A 20 -1.82 -11.82 -7.32
C SER A 20 -1.68 -11.54 -8.82
N GLU A 21 -2.52 -10.66 -9.38
CA GLU A 21 -2.38 -10.18 -10.78
C GLU A 21 -1.06 -9.41 -10.98
N ALA A 22 -0.61 -8.61 -10.00
CA ALA A 22 0.69 -7.94 -10.06
C ALA A 22 1.89 -8.93 -10.08
N ARG A 23 1.65 -10.17 -9.65
CA ARG A 23 2.65 -11.24 -9.57
C ARG A 23 2.58 -12.22 -10.74
N ASP A 24 1.54 -12.17 -11.57
CA ASP A 24 1.42 -13.02 -12.75
C ASP A 24 2.39 -12.55 -13.85
N LYS A 25 3.28 -13.44 -14.29
CA LYS A 25 4.27 -13.16 -15.34
C LYS A 25 3.69 -13.19 -16.75
N ASN A 26 2.46 -13.70 -16.92
CA ASN A 26 1.74 -13.68 -18.20
C ASN A 26 1.13 -12.30 -18.50
N ILE A 27 1.03 -11.43 -17.49
CA ILE A 27 0.53 -10.07 -17.63
C ILE A 27 1.70 -9.14 -18.00
N PRO A 28 1.53 -8.20 -18.96
CA PRO A 28 2.57 -7.24 -19.32
C PRO A 28 3.07 -6.43 -18.11
N LEU A 29 4.36 -6.11 -18.08
CA LEU A 29 5.02 -5.51 -16.91
C LEU A 29 4.31 -4.25 -16.40
N MET A 30 3.90 -3.35 -17.30
CA MET A 30 3.21 -2.12 -16.89
C MET A 30 1.80 -2.37 -16.37
N GLU A 31 1.08 -3.37 -16.89
CA GLU A 31 -0.24 -3.75 -16.35
C GLU A 31 -0.10 -4.36 -14.94
N ARG A 32 0.96 -5.12 -14.69
CA ARG A 32 1.29 -5.62 -13.34
C ARG A 32 1.55 -4.47 -12.35
N LEU A 33 2.23 -3.40 -12.79
CA LEU A 33 2.43 -2.21 -11.96
C LEU A 33 1.11 -1.53 -11.61
N LYS A 34 0.17 -1.46 -12.56
CA LYS A 34 -1.17 -0.92 -12.28
C LYS A 34 -1.87 -1.75 -11.21
N PHE A 35 -1.84 -3.08 -11.29
CA PHE A 35 -2.40 -3.93 -10.22
C PHE A 35 -1.74 -3.68 -8.85
N LEU A 36 -0.42 -3.50 -8.81
CA LEU A 36 0.30 -3.18 -7.57
C LEU A 36 -0.10 -1.80 -6.99
N SER A 37 -0.40 -0.83 -7.86
CA SER A 37 -0.91 0.50 -7.47
C SER A 37 -2.37 0.44 -7.02
N ILE A 38 -3.21 -0.36 -7.70
CA ILE A 38 -4.60 -0.60 -7.32
C ILE A 38 -4.65 -1.25 -5.93
N THR A 39 -3.75 -2.19 -5.61
CA THR A 39 -3.74 -2.80 -4.27
C THR A 39 -3.43 -1.81 -3.15
N ALA A 40 -2.55 -0.83 -3.41
CA ALA A 40 -2.27 0.24 -2.46
C ALA A 40 -3.50 1.15 -2.28
N SER A 41 -4.08 1.62 -3.39
CA SER A 41 -5.22 2.54 -3.38
C SER A 41 -6.45 1.92 -2.71
N ASN A 42 -6.72 0.64 -2.97
CA ASN A 42 -7.76 -0.12 -2.28
C ASN A 42 -7.52 -0.16 -0.77
N LEU A 43 -6.27 -0.36 -0.35
CA LEU A 43 -5.91 -0.43 1.06
C LEU A 43 -6.11 0.92 1.75
N ASP A 44 -5.76 2.01 1.08
CA ASP A 44 -6.01 3.36 1.58
C ASP A 44 -7.51 3.60 1.80
N GLU A 45 -8.36 3.28 0.83
CA GLU A 45 -9.82 3.39 0.96
C GLU A 45 -10.36 2.54 2.12
N PHE A 46 -9.86 1.31 2.25
CA PHE A 46 -10.23 0.42 3.34
C PHE A 46 -9.87 1.01 4.71
N PHE A 47 -8.70 1.61 4.85
CA PHE A 47 -8.29 2.25 6.10
C PHE A 47 -9.12 3.50 6.40
N MET A 48 -9.31 4.37 5.41
CA MET A 48 -10.06 5.61 5.56
C MET A 48 -11.52 5.36 5.94
N ILE A 49 -12.14 4.32 5.42
CA ILE A 49 -13.58 4.07 5.63
C ILE A 49 -13.81 3.00 6.71
N ARG A 50 -13.27 1.80 6.52
CA ARG A 50 -13.62 0.62 7.32
C ARG A 50 -12.90 0.62 8.66
N VAL A 51 -11.58 0.80 8.65
CA VAL A 51 -10.78 0.81 9.88
C VAL A 51 -11.16 2.01 10.76
N ALA A 52 -11.38 3.19 10.16
CA ALA A 52 -11.89 4.35 10.88
C ALA A 52 -13.23 4.06 11.59
N SER A 53 -14.21 3.49 10.87
CA SER A 53 -15.51 3.14 11.46
C SER A 53 -15.39 2.15 12.63
N LEU A 54 -14.51 1.15 12.52
CA LEU A 54 -14.27 0.20 13.61
C LEU A 54 -13.60 0.86 14.82
N LYS A 55 -12.65 1.79 14.59
CA LYS A 55 -12.03 2.57 15.66
C LYS A 55 -13.05 3.45 16.39
N ASP A 56 -13.96 4.10 15.67
CA ASP A 56 -15.04 4.89 16.27
C ASP A 56 -15.96 4.03 17.15
N MET A 57 -16.31 2.82 16.69
CA MET A 57 -17.07 1.87 17.49
C MET A 57 -16.33 1.46 18.77
N VAL A 58 -15.02 1.22 18.70
CA VAL A 58 -14.20 0.91 19.88
C VAL A 58 -14.16 2.09 20.85
N HIS A 59 -13.99 3.31 20.34
CA HIS A 59 -14.01 4.53 21.16
C HIS A 59 -15.37 4.75 21.84
N ALA A 60 -16.47 4.44 21.16
CA ALA A 60 -17.81 4.42 21.72
C ALA A 60 -18.09 3.24 22.67
N LYS A 61 -17.08 2.40 22.97
CA LYS A 61 -17.19 1.18 23.80
C LYS A 61 -18.25 0.19 23.28
N TYR A 62 -18.47 0.16 21.97
CA TYR A 62 -19.40 -0.76 21.35
C TYR A 62 -18.82 -2.18 21.29
N THR A 63 -19.51 -3.14 21.90
CA THR A 63 -19.03 -4.53 22.05
C THR A 63 -19.93 -5.56 21.36
N LYS A 64 -20.94 -5.12 20.61
CA LYS A 64 -21.81 -6.05 19.87
C LYS A 64 -20.98 -6.77 18.80
N LYS A 65 -21.14 -8.09 18.75
CA LYS A 65 -20.49 -8.94 17.76
C LYS A 65 -21.15 -8.80 16.38
N ASP A 66 -20.34 -8.91 15.33
CA ASP A 66 -20.83 -9.02 13.96
C ASP A 66 -21.45 -10.41 13.68
N ILE A 67 -21.85 -10.63 12.43
CA ILE A 67 -22.42 -11.92 11.98
C ILE A 67 -21.43 -13.09 12.04
N ALA A 68 -20.13 -12.80 12.08
CA ALA A 68 -19.06 -13.79 12.24
C ALA A 68 -18.74 -14.09 13.72
N GLY A 69 -19.29 -13.30 14.65
CA GLY A 69 -19.12 -13.46 16.09
C GLY A 69 -17.99 -12.65 16.70
N LEU A 70 -17.50 -11.61 16.00
CA LEU A 70 -16.37 -10.77 16.39
C LEU A 70 -16.81 -9.37 16.82
N THR A 71 -16.28 -8.90 17.94
CA THR A 71 -16.37 -7.51 18.38
C THR A 71 -15.55 -6.59 17.47
N PRO A 72 -15.81 -5.27 17.44
CA PRO A 72 -15.00 -4.34 16.65
C PRO A 72 -13.50 -4.39 17.00
N LYS A 73 -13.16 -4.59 18.28
CA LYS A 73 -11.77 -4.73 18.72
C LYS A 73 -11.11 -5.98 18.14
N GLU A 74 -11.77 -7.13 18.23
CA GLU A 74 -11.27 -8.39 17.64
C GLU A 74 -11.13 -8.26 16.11
N GLN A 75 -12.04 -7.54 15.44
CA GLN A 75 -11.93 -7.24 14.01
C GLN A 75 -10.69 -6.39 13.68
N LEU A 76 -10.40 -5.35 14.46
CA LEU A 76 -9.18 -4.55 14.28
C LEU A 76 -7.90 -5.38 14.48
N GLU A 77 -7.91 -6.31 15.44
CA GLU A 77 -6.77 -7.21 15.69
C GLU A 77 -6.49 -8.11 14.48
N ILE A 78 -7.51 -8.78 13.93
CA ILE A 78 -7.33 -9.64 12.75
C ILE A 78 -7.02 -8.85 11.48
N ILE A 79 -7.58 -7.64 11.33
CA ILE A 79 -7.25 -6.74 10.22
C ILE A 79 -5.77 -6.37 10.29
N SER A 80 -5.27 -5.99 11.48
CA SER A 80 -3.87 -5.64 11.67
C SER A 80 -2.95 -6.75 11.20
N THR A 81 -3.18 -7.99 11.66
CA THR A 81 -2.39 -9.16 11.21
C THR A 81 -2.46 -9.34 9.70
N GLY A 82 -3.67 -9.40 9.12
CA GLY A 82 -3.83 -9.65 7.69
C GLY A 82 -3.26 -8.53 6.80
N THR A 83 -3.33 -7.27 7.25
CA THR A 83 -2.75 -6.13 6.54
C THR A 83 -1.23 -6.15 6.57
N HIS A 84 -0.59 -6.47 7.70
CA HIS A 84 0.88 -6.57 7.75
C HIS A 84 1.39 -7.62 6.76
N GLU A 85 0.76 -8.78 6.70
CA GLU A 85 1.09 -9.83 5.73
C GLU A 85 0.89 -9.35 4.28
N LEU A 86 -0.20 -8.61 4.01
CA LEU A 86 -0.50 -8.10 2.67
C LEU A 86 0.52 -7.08 2.21
N VAL A 87 0.84 -6.12 3.08
CA VAL A 87 1.83 -5.06 2.83
C VAL A 87 3.21 -5.66 2.64
N GLU A 88 3.61 -6.63 3.46
CA GLU A 88 4.87 -7.36 3.29
C GLU A 88 4.95 -8.01 1.89
N LYS A 89 3.88 -8.69 1.45
CA LYS A 89 3.82 -9.29 0.10
C LYS A 89 3.85 -8.23 -1.00
N GLN A 90 3.23 -7.07 -0.78
CA GLN A 90 3.24 -5.95 -1.73
C GLN A 90 4.65 -5.41 -1.92
N TYR A 91 5.37 -5.11 -0.83
CA TYR A 91 6.75 -4.65 -0.88
C TYR A 91 7.69 -5.71 -1.46
N ASN A 92 7.52 -6.97 -1.12
CA ASN A 92 8.29 -8.05 -1.73
C ASN A 92 8.05 -8.14 -3.26
N THR A 93 6.81 -7.96 -3.70
CA THR A 93 6.47 -7.93 -5.13
C THR A 93 7.16 -6.75 -5.84
N TYR A 94 7.09 -5.56 -5.25
CA TYR A 94 7.78 -4.38 -5.78
C TYR A 94 9.30 -4.57 -5.83
N ASN A 95 9.92 -4.86 -4.68
CA ASN A 95 11.37 -4.85 -4.53
C ASN A 95 12.05 -6.04 -5.23
N ARG A 96 11.48 -7.25 -5.11
CA ARG A 96 12.13 -8.49 -5.56
C ARG A 96 11.68 -8.96 -6.94
N SER A 97 10.56 -8.46 -7.45
CA SER A 97 10.10 -8.80 -8.81
C SER A 97 10.06 -7.60 -9.74
N PHE A 98 9.49 -6.49 -9.30
CA PHE A 98 9.21 -5.37 -10.20
C PHE A 98 10.47 -4.55 -10.53
N LEU A 99 11.23 -4.10 -9.51
CA LEU A 99 12.47 -3.35 -9.73
C LEU A 99 13.50 -4.10 -10.61
N PRO A 100 13.76 -5.40 -10.41
CA PRO A 100 14.63 -6.16 -11.31
C PRO A 100 14.10 -6.26 -12.74
N ALA A 101 12.78 -6.46 -12.90
CA ALA A 101 12.16 -6.55 -14.22
C ALA A 101 12.23 -5.22 -14.98
N LEU A 102 11.99 -4.09 -14.32
CA LEU A 102 12.21 -2.76 -14.90
C LEU A 102 13.65 -2.60 -15.38
N LYS A 103 14.62 -2.91 -14.51
CA LYS A 103 16.04 -2.78 -14.81
C LYS A 103 16.44 -3.61 -16.04
N HIS A 104 15.92 -4.84 -16.14
CA HIS A 104 16.16 -5.70 -17.30
C HIS A 104 15.59 -5.11 -18.61
N ASN A 105 14.52 -4.33 -18.53
CA ASN A 105 13.93 -3.62 -19.65
C ASN A 105 14.51 -2.20 -19.84
N GLY A 106 15.67 -1.89 -19.24
CA GLY A 106 16.36 -0.62 -19.39
C GLY A 106 15.81 0.53 -18.55
N LEU A 107 14.84 0.26 -17.65
CA LEU A 107 14.25 1.25 -16.77
C LEU A 107 14.83 1.11 -15.36
N THR A 108 15.53 2.13 -14.86
CA THR A 108 16.11 2.12 -13.51
C THR A 108 15.44 3.18 -12.64
N ILE A 109 14.90 2.76 -11.50
CA ILE A 109 14.45 3.69 -10.46
C ILE A 109 15.67 4.02 -9.60
N VAL A 110 16.07 5.29 -9.61
CA VAL A 110 17.16 5.81 -8.77
C VAL A 110 16.54 6.31 -7.47
N THR A 111 16.98 5.74 -6.34
CA THR A 111 16.42 6.03 -5.01
C THR A 111 17.30 6.94 -4.16
N GLN A 112 18.53 7.19 -4.59
CA GLN A 112 19.52 7.99 -3.87
C GLN A 112 20.11 9.04 -4.79
N TYR A 113 20.16 10.29 -4.32
CA TYR A 113 20.70 11.40 -5.10
C TYR A 113 22.19 11.17 -5.45
N GLU A 114 22.93 10.58 -4.53
CA GLU A 114 24.36 10.27 -4.66
C GLU A 114 24.64 9.23 -5.77
N SER A 115 23.61 8.54 -6.26
CA SER A 115 23.72 7.59 -7.37
C SER A 115 23.59 8.26 -8.75
N LEU A 116 23.28 9.56 -8.80
CA LEU A 116 23.15 10.32 -10.04
C LEU A 116 24.54 10.67 -10.60
N ASN A 117 24.64 10.69 -11.93
CA ASN A 117 25.80 11.32 -12.57
C ASN A 117 25.68 12.86 -12.52
N ALA A 118 26.75 13.57 -12.90
CA ALA A 118 26.79 15.02 -12.81
C ALA A 118 25.66 15.73 -13.59
N GLU A 119 25.33 15.26 -14.79
CA GLU A 119 24.27 15.83 -15.63
C GLU A 119 22.88 15.61 -15.02
N GLN A 120 22.62 14.40 -14.51
CA GLN A 120 21.38 14.06 -13.84
C GLN A 120 21.20 14.84 -12.53
N ALA A 121 22.26 15.00 -11.75
CA ALA A 121 22.27 15.78 -10.52
C ALA A 121 21.95 17.25 -10.82
N GLU A 122 22.62 17.86 -11.80
CA GLU A 122 22.36 19.23 -12.23
C GLU A 122 20.90 19.42 -12.71
N TYR A 123 20.34 18.44 -13.41
CA TYR A 123 18.94 18.45 -13.81
C TYR A 123 18.00 18.41 -12.60
N VAL A 124 18.19 17.46 -11.68
CA VAL A 124 17.33 17.29 -10.50
C VAL A 124 17.42 18.50 -9.57
N ASP A 125 18.60 19.08 -9.35
CA ASP A 125 18.77 20.30 -8.55
C ASP A 125 18.01 21.48 -9.15
N ARG A 126 18.12 21.66 -10.47
CA ARG A 126 17.41 22.73 -11.18
C ARG A 126 15.90 22.54 -11.10
N TYR A 127 15.42 21.32 -11.29
CA TYR A 127 14.01 20.97 -11.16
C TYR A 127 13.51 21.21 -9.73
N PHE A 128 14.27 20.77 -8.73
CA PHE A 128 13.96 20.98 -7.33
C PHE A 128 13.82 22.47 -7.02
N MET A 129 14.81 23.30 -7.38
CA MET A 129 14.79 24.73 -7.07
C MET A 129 13.68 25.50 -7.79
N ARG A 130 13.29 25.07 -9.00
CA ARG A 130 12.30 25.77 -9.83
C ARG A 130 10.87 25.32 -9.60
N GLU A 131 10.65 24.02 -9.41
CA GLU A 131 9.32 23.41 -9.42
C GLU A 131 8.91 22.90 -8.03
N VAL A 132 9.84 22.35 -7.25
CA VAL A 132 9.52 21.71 -5.97
C VAL A 132 9.66 22.68 -4.80
N TYR A 133 10.81 23.34 -4.67
CA TYR A 133 11.12 24.24 -3.55
C TYR A 133 10.10 25.38 -3.37
N PRO A 134 9.60 26.05 -4.43
CA PRO A 134 8.66 27.16 -4.27
C PRO A 134 7.30 26.77 -3.66
N VAL A 135 6.93 25.48 -3.72
CA VAL A 135 5.69 24.97 -3.13
C VAL A 135 5.92 24.30 -1.77
N LEU A 136 7.17 24.16 -1.32
CA LEU A 136 7.48 23.63 0.00
C LEU A 136 7.40 24.73 1.06
N THR A 137 6.70 24.43 2.15
CA THR A 137 6.75 25.21 3.39
C THR A 137 7.50 24.38 4.43
N PRO A 138 8.77 24.69 4.74
CA PRO A 138 9.51 23.97 5.76
C PRO A 138 8.83 24.17 7.13
N MET A 139 8.43 23.06 7.75
CA MET A 139 7.88 23.05 9.10
C MET A 139 9.00 22.66 10.06
N ALA A 140 9.44 23.59 10.90
CA ALA A 140 10.28 23.26 12.04
C ALA A 140 9.40 22.60 13.11
N VAL A 141 9.86 21.48 13.66
CA VAL A 141 9.25 20.81 14.81
C VAL A 141 10.24 20.93 15.96
N ASP A 142 9.84 21.56 17.05
CA ASP A 142 10.59 21.69 18.30
C ASP A 142 10.29 20.57 19.30
#